data_AF-A0A352UH55-F1
#
_entry.id   AF-A0A352UH55-F1
#
_cell.length_a   1.000
_cell.length_b   1.000
_cell.length_c   1.000
_cell.angle_alpha   90.00
_cell.angle_beta   90.00
_cell.angle_gamma   90.00
#
_symmetry.space_group_name_H-M   'P 1'
#
loop_
_entity.id
_entity.type
_entity.pdbx_description
1 polymer ?
#
loop_
_entity_poly.entity_id
_entity_poly.type
_entity_poly.pdbx_seq_one_letter_code
_entity_poly.pdbx_strand_id
1 'polypeptide(L)'
;MADHIKAATALALERDDISWVPAISTGFTDSRFTRPLNIVTYGFSGSHPDDDPMLGRAHGTDESAGIRSLISGTKIMLALACSICGTK
;
A
#
# COMPACT_ATOMS: atom_id res chain seq x y z
N MET A 1 -12.38 -2.10 -5.48
CA MET A 1 -11.06 -1.50 -5.16
C MET A 1 -10.22 -2.42 -4.28
N ALA A 2 -10.68 -2.83 -3.08
CA ALA A 2 -9.93 -3.76 -2.23
C ALA A 2 -9.51 -5.05 -2.94
N ASP A 3 -10.38 -5.66 -3.75
CA ASP A 3 -10.02 -6.88 -4.50
C ASP A 3 -8.97 -6.63 -5.58
N HIS A 4 -8.96 -5.45 -6.21
CA HIS A 4 -7.89 -5.07 -7.15
C HIS A 4 -6.55 -4.91 -6.42
N ILE A 5 -6.55 -4.35 -5.20
CA ILE A 5 -5.35 -4.24 -4.38
C ILE A 5 -4.82 -5.65 -4.04
N LYS A 6 -5.69 -6.57 -3.62
CA LYS A 6 -5.32 -7.96 -3.34
C LYS A 6 -4.75 -8.67 -4.57
N ALA A 7 -5.41 -8.56 -5.72
CA ALA A 7 -4.97 -9.17 -6.97
C ALA A 7 -3.64 -8.60 -7.47
N ALA A 8 -3.48 -7.26 -7.45
CA ALA A 8 -2.24 -6.59 -7.82
C ALA A 8 -1.09 -6.98 -6.90
N THR A 9 -1.38 -7.17 -5.61
CA THR A 9 -0.38 -7.62 -4.64
C THR A 9 0.05 -9.05 -4.89
N ALA A 10 -0.90 -9.95 -5.15
CA ALA A 10 -0.59 -11.34 -5.45
C ALA A 10 0.25 -11.47 -6.73
N LEU A 11 -0.07 -10.68 -7.76
CA LEU A 11 0.71 -10.59 -8.98
C LEU A 11 2.12 -10.03 -8.73
N ALA A 12 2.23 -8.91 -8.02
CA ALA A 12 3.49 -8.21 -7.80
C ALA A 12 4.48 -8.98 -6.92
N LEU A 13 3.96 -9.81 -6.01
CA LEU A 13 4.75 -10.62 -5.07
C LEU A 13 4.83 -12.09 -5.48
N GLU A 14 4.17 -12.48 -6.58
CA GLU A 14 4.10 -13.86 -7.08
C GLU A 14 3.65 -14.86 -5.99
N ARG A 15 2.69 -14.43 -5.16
CA ARG A 15 2.19 -15.17 -3.98
C ARG A 15 0.71 -14.90 -3.73
N ASP A 16 -0.07 -15.95 -3.50
CA ASP A 16 -1.51 -15.88 -3.21
C ASP A 16 -1.86 -16.17 -1.73
N ASP A 17 -0.86 -16.52 -0.92
CA ASP A 17 -0.99 -16.91 0.49
C ASP A 17 -0.85 -15.74 1.48
N ILE A 18 -1.10 -14.51 1.02
CA ILE A 18 -0.93 -13.29 1.84
C ILE A 18 -2.21 -12.97 2.61
N SER A 19 -2.11 -12.89 3.94
CA SER A 19 -3.19 -12.44 4.80
C SER A 19 -3.27 -10.91 4.86
N TRP A 20 -4.48 -10.38 4.72
CA TRP A 20 -4.75 -8.95 4.76
C TRP A 20 -5.40 -8.56 6.08
N VAL A 21 -4.76 -7.63 6.79
CA VAL A 21 -5.30 -7.06 8.03
C VAL A 21 -5.81 -5.65 7.73
N PRO A 22 -7.12 -5.39 7.85
CA PRO A 22 -7.64 -4.04 7.80
C PRO A 22 -7.04 -3.20 8.93
N ALA A 23 -6.52 -2.02 8.58
CA ALA A 23 -5.97 -1.07 9.54
C ALA A 23 -6.61 0.30 9.34
N ILE A 24 -6.68 1.08 10.42
CA ILE A 24 -7.09 2.48 10.38
C ILE A 24 -5.83 3.32 10.47
N SER A 25 -5.59 4.19 9.48
CA SER A 25 -4.51 5.16 9.58
C SER A 25 -4.83 6.17 10.68
N THR A 26 -3.91 6.32 11.63
CA THR A 26 -4.03 7.28 12.75
C THR A 26 -3.61 8.69 12.36
N GLY A 27 -2.96 8.85 11.20
CA GLY A 27 -2.51 10.13 10.67
C GLY A 27 -3.56 10.87 9.86
N PHE A 28 -3.27 12.14 9.56
CA PHE A 28 -4.03 12.92 8.59
C PHE A 28 -3.57 12.57 7.17
N THR A 29 -4.51 12.29 6.27
CA THR A 29 -4.23 12.00 4.85
C THR A 29 -5.24 12.71 3.96
N ASP A 30 -4.92 12.86 2.67
CA ASP A 30 -5.80 13.48 1.66
C ASP A 30 -7.18 12.81 1.57
N SER A 31 -7.28 11.57 2.04
CA SER A 31 -8.53 10.83 2.14
C SER A 31 -9.60 11.51 3.00
N ARG A 32 -9.21 12.45 3.88
CA ARG A 32 -10.14 13.34 4.61
C ARG A 32 -10.92 14.25 3.66
N PHE A 33 -10.33 14.67 2.55
CA PHE A 33 -10.93 15.57 1.57
C PHE A 33 -11.60 14.81 0.43
N THR A 34 -11.09 13.65 0.02
CA THR A 34 -11.65 12.89 -1.11
C THR A 34 -12.89 12.09 -0.74
N ARG A 35 -12.96 11.50 0.47
CA ARG A 35 -14.13 10.68 0.87
C ARG A 35 -15.46 11.44 0.91
N PRO A 36 -15.54 12.69 1.42
CA PRO A 36 -16.78 13.49 1.35
C PRO A 36 -17.28 13.77 -0.08
N LEU A 37 -16.40 13.67 -1.09
CA LEU A 37 -16.74 13.82 -2.50
C LEU A 37 -17.24 12.50 -3.13
N ASN A 38 -17.52 11.48 -2.30
CA ASN A 38 -17.90 10.12 -2.72
C ASN A 38 -16.81 9.39 -3.54
N ILE A 39 -15.54 9.80 -3.40
CA ILE A 39 -14.41 9.11 -4.01
C ILE A 39 -13.97 7.96 -3.09
N VAL A 40 -13.94 6.74 -3.64
CA VAL A 40 -13.43 5.57 -2.92
C VAL A 40 -11.92 5.73 -2.72
N THR A 41 -11.49 5.91 -1.47
CA THR A 41 -10.07 6.13 -1.13
C THR A 41 -9.62 5.16 -0.04
N TYR A 42 -8.58 4.38 -0.36
CA TYR A 42 -7.89 3.48 0.56
C TYR A 42 -6.45 3.96 0.75
N GLY A 43 -5.99 3.92 2.00
CA GLY A 43 -4.56 3.96 2.30
C GLY A 43 -4.00 2.55 2.14
N PHE A 44 -2.81 2.43 1.57
CA PHE A 44 -2.14 1.16 1.35
C PHE A 44 -0.65 1.28 1.68
N SER A 45 -0.10 0.25 2.35
CA SER A 45 1.33 0.11 2.60
C SER A 45 1.77 -1.28 2.14
N GLY A 46 2.69 -1.35 1.17
CA GLY A 46 3.24 -2.60 0.66
C GLY A 46 4.44 -3.10 1.46
N SER A 47 4.33 -3.11 2.80
CA SER A 47 5.42 -3.47 3.71
C SER A 47 5.88 -4.92 3.49
N HIS A 48 7.19 -5.14 3.48
CA HIS A 48 7.79 -6.46 3.37
C HIS A 48 7.98 -7.07 4.77
N PRO A 49 7.65 -8.36 5.00
CA PRO A 49 7.73 -8.97 6.33
C PRO A 49 9.14 -9.00 6.93
N ASP A 50 10.17 -9.03 6.09
CA ASP A 50 11.58 -9.02 6.54
C ASP A 50 12.10 -7.64 6.95
N ASP A 51 11.36 -6.56 6.65
CA ASP A 51 11.74 -5.24 7.15
C ASP A 51 11.10 -4.99 8.51
N ASP A 52 11.83 -4.34 9.42
CA ASP A 52 11.32 -3.99 10.74
C ASP A 52 10.32 -2.81 10.66
N PRO A 53 9.03 -3.02 10.96
CA PRO A 53 8.02 -1.95 10.89
C PRO A 53 8.25 -0.84 11.93
N MET A 54 9.06 -1.08 12.97
CA MET A 54 9.36 -0.09 14.02
C MET A 54 10.40 0.95 13.63
N LEU A 55 11.06 0.77 12.49
CA LEU A 55 12.04 1.72 11.97
C LEU A 55 11.43 2.83 11.12
N GLY A 56 10.13 2.78 10.84
CA GLY A 56 9.44 3.82 10.05
C GLY A 56 9.58 5.21 10.65
N ARG A 57 9.27 5.37 11.94
CA ARG A 57 9.48 6.60 12.75
C ARG A 57 9.10 7.89 12.03
N ALA A 58 7.97 7.88 11.33
CA ALA A 58 7.48 9.02 10.54
C ALA A 58 7.51 10.32 11.36
N HIS A 59 8.05 11.40 10.76
CA HIS A 59 8.28 12.71 11.40
C HIS A 59 9.40 12.77 12.47
N GLY A 60 10.21 11.71 12.63
CA GLY A 60 11.43 11.72 13.45
C GLY A 60 12.67 12.15 12.67
N THR A 61 13.75 12.56 13.35
CA THR A 61 15.05 12.84 12.69
C THR A 61 15.74 11.59 12.15
N ASP A 62 15.26 10.43 12.56
CA ASP A 62 15.69 9.09 12.18
C ASP A 62 14.59 8.34 11.42
N GLU A 63 13.69 9.06 10.75
CA GLU A 63 12.71 8.49 9.83
C GLU A 63 13.41 7.66 8.75
N SER A 64 12.91 6.45 8.52
CA SER A 64 13.52 5.53 7.55
C SER A 64 12.48 4.66 6.86
N ALA A 65 12.87 4.08 5.73
CA ALA A 65 12.05 3.13 5.00
C ALA A 65 12.85 1.86 4.71
N GLY A 66 12.23 0.70 4.91
CA GLY A 66 12.81 -0.57 4.53
C GLY A 66 12.95 -0.68 3.01
N ILE A 67 14.14 -1.07 2.53
CA ILE A 67 14.41 -1.15 1.08
C ILE A 67 13.50 -2.19 0.42
N ARG A 68 13.24 -3.32 1.08
CA ARG A 68 12.39 -4.38 0.51
C ARG A 68 10.95 -3.90 0.43
N SER A 69 10.47 -3.20 1.46
CA SER A 69 9.15 -2.58 1.54
C SER A 69 8.96 -1.51 0.46
N LEU A 70 10.00 -0.73 0.18
CA LEU A 70 9.96 0.25 -0.90
C LEU A 70 9.82 -0.43 -2.27
N ILE A 71 10.57 -1.53 -2.49
CA ILE A 71 10.49 -2.31 -3.73
C ILE A 71 9.13 -2.98 -3.87
N SER A 72 8.65 -3.69 -2.85
CA SER A 72 7.35 -4.37 -2.88
C SER A 72 6.22 -3.38 -3.06
N GLY A 73 6.18 -2.29 -2.28
CA GLY A 73 5.18 -1.24 -2.42
C GLY A 73 5.13 -0.64 -3.82
N THR A 74 6.31 -0.38 -4.42
CA THR A 74 6.40 0.14 -5.79
C THR A 74 5.85 -0.85 -6.82
N LYS A 75 6.24 -2.13 -6.74
CA LYS A 75 5.73 -3.18 -7.65
C LYS A 75 4.21 -3.31 -7.55
N ILE A 76 3.67 -3.31 -6.33
CA ILE A 76 2.22 -3.43 -6.08
C ILE A 76 1.48 -2.21 -6.65
N MET A 77 1.99 -1.00 -6.41
CA MET A 77 1.39 0.23 -6.94
C MET A 77 1.38 0.26 -8.47
N LEU A 78 2.47 -0.17 -9.10
CA LEU A 78 2.55 -0.28 -10.56
C LEU A 78 1.56 -1.32 -11.10
N ALA A 79 1.55 -2.53 -10.52
CA ALA A 79 0.61 -3.59 -10.90
C ALA A 79 -0.85 -3.14 -10.76
N LEU A 80 -1.17 -2.43 -9.68
CA LEU A 80 -2.50 -1.87 -9.46
C LEU A 80 -2.84 -0.83 -10.53
N ALA A 81 -1.95 0.13 -10.78
CA ALA A 81 -2.16 1.17 -11.80
C ALA A 81 -2.38 0.55 -13.19
N CYS A 82 -1.55 -0.42 -13.58
CA CYS A 82 -1.76 -1.16 -14.83
C CYS A 82 -3.08 -1.93 -14.84
N SER A 83 -3.49 -2.53 -13.72
CA SER A 83 -4.76 -3.27 -13.64
C SER A 83 -6.00 -2.37 -13.75
N ILE A 84 -5.94 -1.13 -13.25
CA ILE A 84 -7.12 -0.24 -13.20
C ILE A 84 -7.13 0.82 -14.32
N CYS A 85 -5.97 1.20 -14.83
CA CYS A 85 -5.81 2.24 -15.86
C CYS A 85 -5.26 1.69 -17.18
N GLY A 86 -4.65 0.50 -17.18
CA GLY A 86 -4.17 -0.13 -18.40
C GLY A 86 -5.34 -0.48 -19.32
N THR A 87 -5.29 0.00 -20.56
CA THR A 87 -6.16 -0.49 -21.62
C THR A 87 -5.81 -1.94 -21.93
N LYS A 88 -6.82 -2.78 -22.19
CA LYS A 88 -6.62 -4.12 -22.75
C LYS A 88 -5.84 -4.08 -24.05
#